data_AF-A0A9D7P604-F1
#
_entry.id   AF-A0A9D7P604-F1
#
_cell.length_a   1.000
_cell.length_b   1.000
_cell.length_c   1.000
_cell.angle_alpha   90.00
_cell.angle_beta   90.00
_cell.angle_gamma   90.00
#
_symmetry.space_group_name_H-M   'P 1'
#
loop_
_entity.id
_entity.type
_entity.pdbx_description
1 polymer ?
#
loop_
_entity_poly.entity_id
_entity_poly.type
_entity_poly.pdbx_seq_one_letter_code
_entity_poly.pdbx_strand_id
1 'polypeptide(L)'
;MPVRKAFLVLPLLLVLLPTRGGALVLRPLATYTFGLSLSPGPNSQLFSLFLVKEFEGQVIQSEGITREQFVLQAQGAIPSKANLDGVNLFHRHQVGLCLHPDDNTGTRLLRDCEVFDQLWKLRFWEYPFVLKEGQHPGKGWAEKRESPSSRQLLLLTDYGILTLNGMAKGDDVFRLLHDVGDSAWVDNYRKGY
;
A
#
# COMPACT_ATOMS: atom_id res chain seq x y z
N MET A 1 -49.23 -80.87 -25.14
CA MET A 1 -47.85 -80.59 -24.63
C MET A 1 -47.49 -79.15 -24.95
N PRO A 2 -47.42 -78.22 -23.99
CA PRO A 2 -46.91 -76.88 -24.24
C PRO A 2 -45.47 -76.70 -23.73
N VAL A 3 -44.61 -76.17 -24.59
CA VAL A 3 -43.21 -75.80 -24.30
C VAL A 3 -43.21 -74.45 -23.57
N ARG A 4 -42.61 -74.41 -22.37
CA ARG A 4 -42.41 -73.18 -21.58
C ARG A 4 -41.30 -72.33 -22.20
N LYS A 5 -41.58 -71.06 -22.53
CA LYS A 5 -40.55 -70.05 -22.83
C LYS A 5 -40.09 -69.41 -21.52
N ALA A 6 -38.82 -69.57 -21.18
CA ALA A 6 -38.19 -68.87 -20.07
C ALA A 6 -37.76 -67.46 -20.52
N PHE A 7 -38.33 -66.42 -19.92
CA PHE A 7 -37.83 -65.06 -20.05
C PHE A 7 -36.76 -64.82 -18.97
N LEU A 8 -35.53 -64.56 -19.41
CA LEU A 8 -34.40 -64.21 -18.57
C LEU A 8 -34.44 -62.68 -18.39
N VAL A 9 -34.80 -62.22 -17.19
CA VAL A 9 -34.75 -60.80 -16.83
C VAL A 9 -33.42 -60.54 -16.12
N LEU A 10 -32.53 -59.80 -16.78
CA LEU A 10 -31.24 -59.36 -16.24
C LEU A 10 -31.46 -58.04 -15.47
N PRO A 11 -31.10 -57.92 -14.18
CA PRO A 11 -31.23 -56.65 -13.47
C PRO A 11 -30.02 -55.76 -13.80
N LEU A 12 -30.29 -54.58 -14.35
CA LEU A 12 -29.31 -53.53 -14.59
C LEU A 12 -28.93 -52.89 -13.24
N LEU A 13 -27.76 -53.23 -12.71
CA LEU A 13 -27.23 -52.66 -11.48
C LEU A 13 -26.72 -51.24 -11.76
N LEU A 14 -27.51 -50.22 -11.40
CA LEU A 14 -27.10 -48.82 -11.47
C LEU A 14 -26.06 -48.54 -10.37
N VAL A 15 -24.78 -48.50 -10.74
CA VAL A 15 -23.70 -48.08 -9.84
C VAL A 15 -23.76 -46.56 -9.70
N LEU A 16 -24.30 -46.09 -8.57
CA LEU A 16 -24.23 -44.69 -8.14
C LEU A 16 -22.77 -44.37 -7.74
N LEU A 17 -22.00 -43.87 -8.70
CA LEU A 17 -20.69 -43.26 -8.41
C LEU A 17 -20.91 -41.95 -7.64
N PRO A 18 -20.36 -41.77 -6.44
CA PRO A 18 -20.42 -40.50 -5.75
C PRO A 18 -19.57 -39.50 -6.53
N THR A 19 -20.22 -38.55 -7.20
CA THR A 19 -19.57 -37.37 -7.73
C THR A 19 -19.11 -36.51 -6.55
N ARG A 20 -17.89 -36.78 -6.06
CA ARG A 20 -17.16 -35.82 -5.24
C ARG A 20 -16.87 -34.61 -6.13
N GLY A 21 -17.82 -33.69 -6.19
CA GLY A 21 -17.61 -32.33 -6.65
C GLY A 21 -16.64 -31.67 -5.69
N GLY A 22 -15.34 -31.90 -5.89
CA GLY A 22 -14.31 -31.11 -5.25
C GLY A 22 -14.43 -29.70 -5.79
N ALA A 23 -14.99 -28.79 -5.00
CA ALA A 23 -14.85 -27.37 -5.27
C ALA A 23 -13.35 -27.08 -5.39
N LEU A 24 -12.91 -26.63 -6.57
CA LEU A 24 -11.56 -26.08 -6.74
C LEU A 24 -11.47 -24.87 -5.83
N VAL A 25 -10.87 -25.04 -4.65
CA VAL A 25 -10.50 -23.92 -3.79
C VAL A 25 -9.42 -23.15 -4.54
N LEU A 26 -9.79 -22.02 -5.14
CA LEU A 26 -8.84 -21.09 -5.73
C LEU A 26 -7.88 -20.71 -4.60
N ARG A 27 -6.63 -21.16 -4.68
CA ARG A 27 -5.61 -20.71 -3.72
C ARG A 27 -5.42 -19.21 -3.95
N PRO A 28 -5.51 -18.38 -2.91
CA PRO A 28 -5.22 -16.96 -3.08
C PRO A 28 -3.80 -16.82 -3.62
N LEU A 29 -3.61 -16.04 -4.67
CA LEU A 29 -2.27 -15.74 -5.16
C LEU A 29 -1.67 -14.63 -4.31
N ALA A 30 -0.35 -14.68 -4.12
CA ALA A 30 0.34 -13.57 -3.47
C ALA A 30 0.22 -12.31 -4.34
N THR A 31 -0.17 -11.20 -3.72
CA THR A 31 -0.35 -9.90 -4.36
C THR A 31 0.84 -9.00 -4.06
N TYR A 32 1.04 -7.95 -4.87
CA TYR A 32 2.01 -6.91 -4.59
C TYR A 32 1.29 -5.58 -4.40
N THR A 33 1.73 -4.80 -3.41
CA THR A 33 1.23 -3.47 -3.09
C THR A 33 2.40 -2.51 -2.87
N PHE A 34 2.13 -1.21 -2.91
CA PHE A 34 3.09 -0.22 -2.47
C PHE A 34 3.14 -0.17 -0.94
N GLY A 35 4.31 0.07 -0.37
CA GLY A 35 4.50 0.27 1.07
C GLY A 35 5.24 1.56 1.39
N LEU A 36 4.88 2.18 2.51
CA LEU A 36 5.54 3.38 3.03
C LEU A 36 5.74 3.25 4.54
N SER A 37 6.99 3.35 5.00
CA SER A 37 7.31 3.42 6.42
C SER A 37 7.93 4.78 6.75
N LEU A 38 7.51 5.36 7.89
CA LEU A 38 8.12 6.55 8.47
C LEU A 38 9.45 6.23 9.19
N SER A 39 9.94 5.00 9.05
CA SER A 39 11.26 4.62 9.53
C SER A 39 12.36 5.13 8.61
N PRO A 40 13.42 5.75 9.18
CA PRO A 40 14.58 6.12 8.41
C PRO A 40 15.16 4.93 7.65
N GLY A 41 15.48 5.15 6.38
CA GLY A 41 16.11 4.16 5.52
C GLY A 41 17.64 4.28 5.51
N PRO A 42 18.32 3.47 4.70
CA PRO A 42 19.75 3.62 4.44
C PRO A 42 20.11 5.03 3.96
N ASN A 43 21.37 5.43 4.09
CA ASN A 43 21.88 6.71 3.59
C ASN A 43 21.15 7.95 4.11
N SER A 44 20.68 7.93 5.37
CA SER A 44 19.97 9.05 5.99
C SER A 44 18.66 9.42 5.28
N GLN A 45 17.97 8.44 4.69
CA GLN A 45 16.59 8.65 4.23
C GLN A 45 15.66 8.80 5.44
N LEU A 46 14.71 9.74 5.38
CA LEU A 46 13.79 10.03 6.49
C LEU A 46 12.56 9.11 6.54
N PHE A 47 12.34 8.35 5.47
CA PHE A 47 11.26 7.38 5.29
C PHE A 47 11.75 6.33 4.29
N SER A 48 11.02 5.22 4.20
CA SER A 48 11.34 4.12 3.29
C SER A 48 10.12 3.74 2.44
N LEU A 49 10.35 3.43 1.16
CA LEU A 49 9.34 3.02 0.20
C LEU A 49 9.60 1.59 -0.26
N PHE A 50 8.53 0.83 -0.49
CA PHE A 50 8.64 -0.60 -0.79
C PHE A 50 7.66 -1.07 -1.87
N LEU A 51 8.05 -2.15 -2.56
CA LEU A 51 7.11 -3.13 -3.10
C LEU A 51 6.91 -4.23 -2.05
N VAL A 52 5.67 -4.39 -1.60
CA VAL A 52 5.31 -5.33 -0.54
C VAL A 52 4.58 -6.50 -1.17
N LYS A 53 5.07 -7.72 -0.94
CA LYS A 53 4.40 -8.95 -1.36
C LYS A 53 3.59 -9.50 -0.19
N GLU A 54 2.30 -9.71 -0.42
CA GLU A 54 1.36 -10.15 0.60
C GLU A 54 0.72 -11.48 0.20
N PHE A 55 0.53 -12.37 1.17
CA PHE A 55 -0.20 -13.62 1.01
C PHE A 55 -1.07 -13.82 2.25
N GLU A 56 -2.38 -13.98 2.06
CA GLU A 56 -3.34 -14.13 3.16
C GLU A 56 -3.24 -13.00 4.22
N GLY A 57 -3.03 -11.76 3.75
CA GLY A 57 -2.89 -10.57 4.60
C GLY A 57 -1.56 -10.45 5.34
N GLN A 58 -0.65 -11.43 5.19
CA GLN A 58 0.68 -11.41 5.77
C GLN A 58 1.71 -10.89 4.78
N VAL A 59 2.59 -10.01 5.24
CA VAL A 59 3.74 -9.57 4.45
C VAL A 59 4.75 -10.71 4.42
N ILE A 60 5.00 -11.25 3.22
CA ILE A 60 5.96 -12.34 3.02
C ILE A 60 7.27 -11.85 2.40
N GLN A 61 7.29 -10.65 1.81
CA GLN A 61 8.49 -10.02 1.28
C GLN A 61 8.30 -8.50 1.17
N SER A 62 9.36 -7.73 1.38
CA SER A 62 9.39 -6.28 1.10
C SER A 62 10.69 -5.93 0.37
N GLU A 63 10.57 -5.27 -0.78
CA GLU A 63 11.68 -4.82 -1.61
C GLU A 63 11.74 -3.29 -1.56
N GLY A 64 12.85 -2.71 -1.08
CA GLY A 64 13.01 -1.26 -1.02
C GLY A 64 13.17 -0.63 -2.40
N ILE A 65 12.50 0.50 -2.64
CA ILE A 65 12.55 1.25 -3.90
C ILE A 65 12.84 2.73 -3.65
N THR A 66 13.39 3.42 -4.65
CA THR A 66 13.68 4.86 -4.56
C THR A 66 12.41 5.71 -4.73
N ARG A 67 12.47 7.00 -4.34
CA ARG A 67 11.40 7.99 -4.60
C ARG A 67 11.00 8.01 -6.08
N GLU A 68 12.00 8.08 -6.97
CA GLU A 68 11.76 8.11 -8.41
C GLU A 68 11.11 6.82 -8.92
N GLN A 69 11.60 5.65 -8.48
CA GLN A 69 11.00 4.37 -8.85
C GLN A 69 9.55 4.27 -8.40
N PHE A 70 9.27 4.67 -7.15
CA PHE A 70 7.91 4.71 -6.62
C PHE A 70 7.02 5.63 -7.46
N VAL A 71 7.46 6.86 -7.72
CA VAL A 71 6.66 7.87 -8.44
C VAL A 71 6.38 7.45 -9.87
N LEU A 72 7.36 6.91 -10.60
CA LEU A 72 7.15 6.44 -11.96
C LEU A 72 6.24 5.19 -12.00
N GLN A 73 6.38 4.26 -11.06
CA GLN A 73 5.51 3.07 -10.97
C GLN A 73 4.07 3.42 -10.56
N ALA A 74 3.90 4.33 -9.60
CA ALA A 74 2.59 4.77 -9.11
C ALA A 74 1.83 5.61 -10.15
N GLN A 75 2.52 6.32 -11.03
CA GLN A 75 1.90 6.99 -12.19
C GLN A 75 1.53 6.03 -13.33
N GLY A 76 1.98 4.77 -13.26
CA GLY A 76 1.85 3.83 -14.38
C GLY A 76 2.82 4.09 -15.53
N ALA A 77 3.82 4.96 -15.33
CA ALA A 77 4.80 5.36 -16.34
C ALA A 77 5.81 4.26 -16.67
N ILE A 78 6.07 3.36 -15.70
CA ILE A 78 6.89 2.16 -15.88
C ILE A 78 6.17 0.95 -15.29
N PRO A 79 6.46 -0.28 -15.78
CA PRO A 79 5.85 -1.49 -15.26
C PRO A 79 6.05 -1.65 -13.75
N SER A 80 5.00 -2.10 -13.05
CA SER A 80 5.05 -2.37 -11.63
C SER A 80 4.24 -3.60 -11.27
N LYS A 81 4.77 -4.43 -10.37
CA LYS A 81 4.02 -5.54 -9.79
C LYS A 81 2.87 -5.05 -8.91
N ALA A 82 2.98 -3.83 -8.35
CA ALA A 82 2.00 -3.21 -7.47
C ALA A 82 0.99 -2.30 -8.20
N ASN A 83 1.16 -2.10 -9.51
CA ASN A 83 0.26 -1.32 -10.37
C ASN A 83 0.14 -2.01 -11.74
N LEU A 84 -0.54 -3.16 -11.76
CA LEU A 84 -0.64 -4.00 -12.96
C LEU A 84 -1.43 -3.33 -14.09
N ASP A 85 -2.41 -2.49 -13.74
CA ASP A 85 -3.24 -1.78 -14.70
C ASP A 85 -2.52 -0.55 -15.31
N GLY A 86 -1.35 -0.18 -14.77
CA GLY A 86 -0.59 0.98 -15.25
C GLY A 86 -1.36 2.29 -15.14
N VAL A 87 -2.24 2.42 -14.15
CA VAL A 87 -3.03 3.64 -13.93
C VAL A 87 -2.26 4.67 -13.10
N ASN A 88 -2.61 5.95 -13.23
CA ASN A 88 -2.06 6.97 -12.35
C ASN A 88 -2.77 6.94 -10.97
N LEU A 89 -2.11 6.32 -9.99
CA LEU A 89 -2.63 6.17 -8.63
C LEU A 89 -2.67 7.50 -7.87
N PHE A 90 -1.77 8.44 -8.14
CA PHE A 90 -1.86 9.78 -7.55
C PHE A 90 -3.12 10.51 -7.99
N HIS A 91 -3.49 10.37 -9.27
CA HIS A 91 -4.75 10.93 -9.76
C HIS A 91 -5.96 10.22 -9.14
N ARG A 92 -5.95 8.89 -9.08
CA ARG A 92 -7.04 8.08 -8.48
C ARG A 92 -7.30 8.47 -7.02
N HIS A 93 -6.24 8.71 -6.24
CA HIS A 93 -6.32 9.05 -4.82
C HIS A 93 -6.19 10.56 -4.54
N GLN A 94 -6.24 11.40 -5.59
CA GLN A 94 -6.22 12.86 -5.47
C GLN A 94 -5.01 13.41 -4.69
N VAL A 95 -3.83 12.80 -4.82
CA VAL A 95 -2.60 13.24 -4.15
C VAL A 95 -2.08 14.50 -4.84
N GLY A 96 -2.64 15.66 -4.50
CA GLY A 96 -2.41 16.93 -5.22
C GLY A 96 -0.94 17.34 -5.35
N LEU A 97 -0.13 17.11 -4.30
CA LEU A 97 1.32 17.39 -4.31
C LEU A 97 2.16 16.39 -5.14
N CYS A 98 1.50 15.40 -5.76
CA CYS A 98 2.05 14.48 -6.75
C CYS A 98 1.35 14.63 -8.12
N LEU A 99 0.65 15.74 -8.36
CA LEU A 99 0.02 16.06 -9.63
C LEU A 99 0.58 17.37 -10.16
N HIS A 100 0.75 17.47 -11.47
CA HIS A 100 1.21 18.71 -12.08
C HIS A 100 0.03 19.72 -12.10
N PRO A 101 0.21 20.98 -11.64
CA PRO A 101 -0.90 21.93 -11.49
C PRO A 101 -1.71 22.17 -12.77
N ASP A 102 -1.02 22.17 -13.91
CA ASP A 102 -1.62 22.38 -15.23
C ASP A 102 -2.09 21.08 -15.92
N ASP A 103 -1.97 19.92 -15.26
CA ASP A 103 -2.31 18.63 -15.86
C ASP A 103 -3.43 17.91 -15.11
N ASN A 104 -4.64 18.24 -15.52
CA ASN A 104 -5.86 17.62 -15.02
C ASN A 104 -6.06 16.18 -15.54
N THR A 105 -5.18 15.72 -16.44
CA THR A 105 -5.28 14.40 -17.09
C THR A 105 -4.27 13.38 -16.56
N GLY A 106 -3.27 13.84 -15.78
CA GLY A 106 -2.22 13.00 -15.22
C GLY A 106 -1.28 12.38 -16.26
N THR A 107 -1.13 13.02 -17.42
CA THR A 107 -0.29 12.59 -18.55
C THR A 107 1.17 13.06 -18.44
N ARG A 108 1.42 14.13 -17.69
CA ARG A 108 2.74 14.70 -17.46
C ARG A 108 3.42 13.98 -16.30
N LEU A 109 4.51 13.32 -16.63
CA LEU A 109 5.26 12.50 -15.70
C LEU A 109 6.10 13.35 -14.74
N LEU A 110 5.90 13.12 -13.45
CA LEU A 110 6.80 13.56 -12.40
C LEU A 110 7.85 12.49 -12.12
N ARG A 111 9.04 12.90 -11.66
CA ARG A 111 10.08 11.99 -11.15
C ARG A 111 10.18 12.01 -9.63
N ASP A 112 9.55 12.99 -9.00
CA ASP A 112 9.52 13.16 -7.56
C ASP A 112 8.28 13.97 -7.16
N CYS A 113 7.93 13.95 -5.88
CA CYS A 113 6.80 14.71 -5.34
C CYS A 113 7.17 15.53 -4.11
N GLU A 114 6.57 16.71 -3.97
CA GLU A 114 6.80 17.60 -2.82
C GLU A 114 6.29 17.01 -1.50
N VAL A 115 5.27 16.14 -1.54
CA VAL A 115 4.71 15.48 -0.35
C VAL A 115 5.76 14.69 0.43
N PHE A 116 6.75 14.13 -0.26
CA PHE A 116 7.79 13.33 0.38
C PHE A 116 8.72 14.15 1.27
N ASP A 117 8.85 15.44 1.01
CA ASP A 117 9.63 16.36 1.85
C ASP A 117 8.88 16.75 3.14
N GLN A 118 7.60 16.37 3.24
CA GLN A 118 6.77 16.56 4.44
C GLN A 118 6.71 15.31 5.32
N LEU A 119 6.92 14.11 4.78
CA LEU A 119 6.71 12.83 5.50
C LEU A 119 7.50 12.73 6.80
N TRP A 120 8.73 13.24 6.84
CA TRP A 120 9.57 13.21 8.04
C TRP A 120 8.93 13.94 9.23
N LYS A 121 8.10 14.95 8.95
CA LYS A 121 7.45 15.78 9.97
C LYS A 121 6.44 14.99 10.80
N LEU A 122 5.93 13.87 10.28
CA LEU A 122 5.09 12.94 11.03
C LEU A 122 5.87 12.24 12.15
N ARG A 123 7.19 12.08 12.01
CA ARG A 123 8.00 11.36 13.01
C ARG A 123 8.74 12.30 13.95
N PHE A 124 9.24 13.42 13.45
CA PHE A 124 10.15 14.28 14.21
C PHE A 124 9.57 15.67 14.44
N TRP A 125 9.81 16.25 15.61
CA TRP A 125 9.52 17.65 15.91
C TRP A 125 10.53 18.60 15.25
N GLU A 126 11.78 18.16 15.17
CA GLU A 126 12.90 18.86 14.56
C GLU A 126 13.56 17.94 13.54
N TYR A 127 14.19 18.54 12.53
CA TYR A 127 14.87 17.75 11.52
C TYR A 127 15.98 16.89 12.16
N PRO A 128 16.03 15.57 11.90
CA PRO A 128 16.85 14.66 12.69
C PRO A 128 18.33 14.63 12.30
N PHE A 129 18.73 15.29 11.21
CA PHE A 129 20.12 15.32 10.75
C PHE A 129 20.78 16.67 10.97
N VAL A 130 22.09 16.65 11.15
CA VAL A 130 22.91 17.87 11.21
C VAL A 130 22.87 18.57 9.87
N LEU A 131 22.57 19.86 9.93
CA LEU A 131 22.42 20.71 8.78
C LEU A 131 23.72 21.41 8.46
N LYS A 132 23.94 21.68 7.17
CA LYS A 132 25.02 22.58 6.78
C LYS A 132 24.65 24.01 7.18
N GLU A 133 25.66 24.84 7.42
CA GLU A 133 25.47 26.25 7.75
C GLU A 133 24.59 26.93 6.68
N GLY A 134 23.55 27.66 7.12
CA GLY A 134 22.55 28.28 6.25
C GLY A 134 21.34 27.40 5.89
N GLN A 135 21.31 26.12 6.27
CA GLN A 135 20.12 25.27 6.13
C GLN A 135 19.27 25.31 7.41
N HIS A 136 18.02 25.76 7.27
CA HIS A 136 17.05 25.82 8.36
C HIS A 136 15.83 24.96 7.96
N PRO A 137 15.86 23.64 8.19
CA PRO A 137 14.70 22.83 8.01
C PRO A 137 13.69 23.32 9.04
N GLY A 138 12.46 23.57 8.58
CA GLY A 138 11.39 24.02 9.47
C GLY A 138 11.10 23.02 10.58
N LYS A 139 10.13 23.37 11.43
CA LYS A 139 9.62 22.43 12.43
C LYS A 139 8.84 21.29 11.77
N GLY A 140 8.99 20.10 12.32
CA GLY A 140 8.11 18.98 12.04
C GLY A 140 6.80 19.10 12.82
N TRP A 141 6.01 18.03 12.82
CA TRP A 141 4.63 18.01 13.33
C TRP A 141 4.45 17.05 14.50
N ALA A 142 5.41 16.14 14.74
CA ALA A 142 5.38 15.24 15.87
C ALA A 142 5.53 16.00 17.20
N GLU A 143 4.78 15.62 18.22
CA GLU A 143 4.78 16.26 19.54
C GLU A 143 6.12 16.08 20.28
N LYS A 144 6.81 14.95 20.06
CA LYS A 144 8.10 14.65 20.69
C LYS A 144 9.23 14.78 19.68
N ARG A 145 10.45 14.94 20.20
CA ARG A 145 11.66 15.15 19.39
C ARG A 145 11.83 14.10 18.29
N GLU A 146 11.69 12.83 18.63
CA GLU A 146 12.01 11.70 17.74
C GLU A 146 10.83 10.75 17.46
N SER A 147 9.64 11.12 17.92
CA SER A 147 8.43 10.31 17.72
C SER A 147 7.14 11.11 17.84
N PRO A 148 6.04 10.67 17.20
CA PRO A 148 4.70 11.12 17.54
C PRO A 148 4.33 10.84 18.99
N SER A 149 3.37 11.59 19.53
CA SER A 149 2.68 11.18 20.76
C SER A 149 1.77 9.97 20.51
N SER A 150 1.26 9.36 21.59
CA SER A 150 0.35 8.20 21.45
C SER A 150 -0.94 8.55 20.69
N ARG A 151 -1.41 9.81 20.78
CA ARG A 151 -2.58 10.28 20.02
C ARG A 151 -2.25 10.43 18.53
N GLN A 152 -1.11 11.03 18.22
CA GLN A 152 -0.63 11.13 16.84
C GLN A 152 -0.38 9.74 16.22
N LEU A 153 0.14 8.79 16.99
CA LEU A 153 0.29 7.41 16.53
C LEU A 153 -1.07 6.75 16.28
N LEU A 154 -2.09 7.02 17.11
CA LEU A 154 -3.45 6.53 16.88
C LEU A 154 -3.99 6.98 15.52
N LEU A 155 -3.80 8.25 15.15
CA LEU A 155 -4.17 8.75 13.81
C LEU A 155 -3.43 8.00 12.69
N LEU A 156 -2.17 7.63 12.91
CA LEU A 156 -1.40 6.86 11.93
C LEU A 156 -1.86 5.38 11.81
N THR A 157 -2.52 4.84 12.84
CA THR A 157 -3.06 3.48 12.78
C THR A 157 -4.18 3.34 11.77
N ASP A 158 -4.91 4.42 11.47
CA ASP A 158 -5.92 4.42 10.42
C ASP A 158 -5.31 4.06 9.07
N TYR A 159 -4.03 4.36 8.83
CA TYR A 159 -3.29 4.03 7.61
C TYR A 159 -2.50 2.71 7.72
N GLY A 160 -2.77 1.89 8.74
CA GLY A 160 -2.05 0.63 8.98
C GLY A 160 -0.69 0.77 9.67
N ILE A 161 -0.27 1.97 10.07
CA ILE A 161 0.99 2.18 10.81
C ILE A 161 0.73 1.96 12.31
N LEU A 162 0.71 0.69 12.73
CA LEU A 162 0.39 0.28 14.11
C LEU A 162 1.49 0.63 15.13
N THR A 163 2.72 0.79 14.67
CA THR A 163 3.88 1.15 15.50
C THR A 163 4.77 2.11 14.71
N LEU A 164 5.72 2.77 15.39
CA LEU A 164 6.68 3.67 14.72
C LEU A 164 7.45 3.03 13.56
N ASN A 165 7.66 1.71 13.64
CA ASN A 165 8.37 0.92 12.64
C ASN A 165 7.43 0.18 11.69
N GLY A 166 6.12 0.42 11.81
CA GLY A 166 5.10 -0.09 10.89
C GLY A 166 5.18 0.58 9.52
N MET A 167 4.27 0.18 8.64
CA MET A 167 4.15 0.73 7.31
C MET A 167 2.69 0.79 6.88
N ALA A 168 2.34 1.84 6.12
CA ALA A 168 1.14 1.86 5.32
C ALA A 168 1.33 0.98 4.08
N LYS A 169 0.25 0.39 3.56
CA LYS A 169 0.29 -0.52 2.41
C LYS A 169 -0.88 -0.27 1.46
N GLY A 170 -0.66 -0.50 0.17
CA GLY A 170 -1.69 -0.35 -0.85
C GLY A 170 -2.31 1.05 -0.86
N ASP A 171 -3.65 1.11 -0.83
CA ASP A 171 -4.41 2.35 -0.87
C ASP A 171 -4.11 3.28 0.31
N ASP A 172 -3.75 2.73 1.49
CA ASP A 172 -3.42 3.54 2.67
C ASP A 172 -2.14 4.37 2.48
N VAL A 173 -1.22 3.93 1.61
CA VAL A 173 -0.07 4.75 1.24
C VAL A 173 -0.55 6.03 0.57
N PHE A 174 -1.42 5.91 -0.43
CA PHE A 174 -1.89 7.06 -1.20
C PHE A 174 -2.84 7.95 -0.40
N ARG A 175 -3.67 7.36 0.47
CA ARG A 175 -4.50 8.13 1.40
C ARG A 175 -3.64 8.95 2.37
N LEU A 176 -2.58 8.36 2.94
CA LEU A 176 -1.64 9.11 3.78
C LEU A 176 -0.96 10.25 3.01
N LEU A 177 -0.53 10.00 1.76
CA LEU A 177 0.09 11.04 0.94
C LEU A 177 -0.89 12.17 0.58
N HIS A 178 -2.16 11.85 0.34
CA HIS A 178 -3.22 12.84 0.14
C HIS A 178 -3.37 13.72 1.40
N ASP A 179 -3.56 13.10 2.55
CA ASP A 179 -3.84 13.78 3.82
C ASP A 179 -2.64 14.61 4.32
N VAL A 180 -1.40 14.17 4.07
CA VAL A 180 -0.19 14.97 4.36
C VAL A 180 -0.13 16.26 3.52
N GLY A 181 -0.81 16.29 2.37
CA GLY A 181 -0.99 17.48 1.55
C GLY A 181 -2.14 18.40 1.99
N ASP A 182 -3.01 17.95 2.90
CA ASP A 182 -4.14 18.73 3.42
C ASP A 182 -3.77 19.46 4.72
N SER A 183 -3.87 20.79 4.70
CA SER A 183 -3.57 21.63 5.85
C SER A 183 -4.51 21.38 7.04
N ALA A 184 -5.78 21.06 6.79
CA ALA A 184 -6.74 20.76 7.85
C ALA A 184 -6.38 19.47 8.58
N TRP A 185 -5.99 18.43 7.83
CA TRP A 185 -5.50 17.18 8.41
C TRP A 185 -4.21 17.40 9.20
N VAL A 186 -3.24 18.14 8.63
CA VAL A 186 -1.97 18.46 9.30
C VAL A 186 -2.19 19.20 10.63
N ASP A 187 -3.15 20.13 10.67
CA ASP A 187 -3.47 20.86 11.90
C ASP A 187 -4.12 19.97 12.97
N ASN A 188 -4.93 18.98 12.57
CA ASN A 188 -5.46 17.98 13.49
C ASN A 188 -4.34 17.07 14.01
N TYR A 189 -3.46 16.62 13.11
CA TYR A 189 -2.30 15.81 13.47
C TYR A 189 -1.40 16.49 14.50
N ARG A 190 -1.08 17.78 14.31
CA ARG A 190 -0.26 18.56 15.25
C ARG A 190 -0.88 18.66 16.65
N LYS A 191 -2.20 18.68 16.73
CA LYS A 191 -2.94 18.76 18.00
C LYS A 191 -3.19 17.38 18.62
N GLY A 192 -3.06 16.31 17.84
CA GLY A 192 -3.40 14.94 18.25
C GLY A 192 -4.91 14.72 18.41
N TYR A 193 -5.73 15.35 17.57
CA TYR A 193 -7.18 15.16 17.50
C TYR A 193 -7.58 14.37 16.26
#